data_AF-A0A150KNE0-F1
#
_entry.id   AF-A0A150KNE0-F1
#
_cell.length_a   1.000
_cell.length_b   1.000
_cell.length_c   1.000
_cell.angle_alpha   90.00
_cell.angle_beta   90.00
_cell.angle_gamma   90.00
#
_symmetry.space_group_name_H-M   'P 1'
#
loop_
_entity.id
_entity.type
_entity.pdbx_description
1 polymer ?
#
loop_
_entity_poly.entity_id
_entity_poly.type
_entity_poly.pdbx_seq_one_letter_code
_entity_poly.pdbx_strand_id
1 'polypeptide(L)'
;MASAMYNSGVDIIYHAAGGTGNGVFTEAKNIKQKDPNKNVWVIGVDRDQVDEGKVSVNGKDYNVTLTSMIKRVDLAVQDLSKKAKDGKFPGGEQIEYGLNEDAVGISPSKDNVSDDVLKAVDEWKQKIIKGEVKVPLKPTK
;
A
#
# COMPACT_ATOMS: atom_id res chain seq x y z
N MET A 1 -18.64 -3.50 2.95
CA MET A 1 -18.11 -2.21 2.48
C MET A 1 -17.56 -2.32 1.06
N ALA A 2 -16.51 -3.10 0.79
CA ALA A 2 -15.92 -3.24 -0.55
C ALA A 2 -16.94 -3.58 -1.65
N SER A 3 -17.83 -4.56 -1.40
CA SER A 3 -18.88 -4.93 -2.37
C SER A 3 -19.79 -3.75 -2.73
N ALA A 4 -20.20 -2.95 -1.74
CA ALA A 4 -21.02 -1.76 -1.98
C ALA A 4 -20.28 -0.71 -2.82
N MET A 5 -18.98 -0.50 -2.57
CA MET A 5 -18.14 0.44 -3.33
C MET A 5 -17.98 -0.02 -4.79
N TYR A 6 -17.64 -1.28 -5.02
CA TYR A 6 -17.52 -1.81 -6.39
C TYR A 6 -18.87 -1.79 -7.12
N ASN A 7 -19.98 -2.07 -6.43
CA ASN A 7 -21.32 -1.97 -7.00
C ASN A 7 -21.72 -0.53 -7.32
N SER A 8 -21.19 0.45 -6.59
CA SER A 8 -21.39 1.88 -6.90
C SER A 8 -20.45 2.42 -7.98
N GLY A 9 -19.66 1.55 -8.64
CA GLY A 9 -18.79 1.92 -9.76
C GLY A 9 -17.38 2.33 -9.37
N VAL A 10 -16.96 2.18 -8.11
CA VAL A 10 -15.54 2.30 -7.74
C VAL A 10 -14.79 1.16 -8.42
N ASP A 11 -13.63 1.46 -8.98
CA ASP A 11 -12.74 0.51 -9.66
C ASP A 11 -11.47 0.20 -8.84
N ILE A 12 -10.99 1.15 -8.04
CA ILE A 12 -9.78 1.00 -7.20
C ILE A 12 -10.13 1.27 -5.73
N ILE A 13 -9.80 0.34 -4.83
CA ILE A 13 -9.93 0.52 -3.38
C ILE A 13 -8.56 0.47 -2.71
N TYR A 14 -8.18 1.56 -2.05
CA TYR A 14 -7.07 1.59 -1.09
C TYR A 14 -7.57 1.24 0.31
N HIS A 15 -7.10 0.13 0.88
CA HIS A 15 -7.51 -0.26 2.24
C HIS A 15 -6.45 0.09 3.28
N ALA A 16 -6.81 0.82 4.33
CA ALA A 16 -5.95 1.06 5.49
C ALA A 16 -6.50 0.34 6.73
N ALA A 17 -6.72 -0.99 6.60
CA ALA A 17 -7.57 -1.75 7.50
C ALA A 17 -6.92 -3.02 8.10
N GLY A 18 -5.60 -3.17 8.03
CA GLY A 18 -4.90 -4.36 8.53
C GLY A 18 -5.54 -5.67 8.05
N GLY A 19 -5.76 -6.60 8.98
CA GLY A 19 -6.38 -7.90 8.67
C GLY A 19 -7.79 -7.82 8.06
N THR A 20 -8.56 -6.78 8.35
CA THR A 20 -9.87 -6.55 7.70
C THR A 20 -9.72 -6.27 6.19
N GLY A 21 -8.57 -5.74 5.76
CA GLY A 21 -8.24 -5.51 4.35
C GLY A 21 -8.28 -6.79 3.49
N ASN A 22 -8.09 -7.97 4.08
CA ASN A 22 -8.24 -9.25 3.39
C ASN A 22 -9.65 -9.44 2.80
N GLY A 23 -10.68 -8.85 3.41
CA GLY A 23 -12.03 -8.84 2.86
C GLY A 23 -12.17 -8.01 1.59
N VAL A 24 -11.35 -6.96 1.41
CA VAL A 24 -11.31 -6.14 0.19
C VAL A 24 -10.70 -6.95 -0.96
N PHE A 25 -9.57 -7.63 -0.71
CA PHE A 25 -8.98 -8.58 -1.66
C PHE A 25 -9.94 -9.71 -2.01
N THR A 26 -10.62 -10.28 -1.01
CA THR A 26 -11.61 -11.35 -1.23
C THR A 26 -12.71 -10.89 -2.18
N GLU A 27 -13.25 -9.68 -1.98
CA GLU A 27 -14.29 -9.16 -2.86
C GLU A 27 -13.78 -8.88 -4.28
N ALA A 28 -12.62 -8.23 -4.43
CA ALA A 28 -12.04 -7.99 -5.76
C ALA A 28 -11.77 -9.29 -6.52
N LYS A 29 -11.26 -10.33 -5.83
CA LYS A 29 -11.07 -11.65 -6.41
C LYS A 29 -12.39 -12.32 -6.78
N ASN A 30 -13.43 -12.23 -5.94
CA ASN A 30 -14.76 -12.75 -6.26
C ASN A 30 -15.35 -12.09 -7.52
N ILE A 31 -15.15 -10.78 -7.68
CA ILE A 31 -15.57 -10.05 -8.88
C ILE A 31 -14.80 -10.56 -10.10
N LYS A 32 -13.48 -10.69 -10.00
CA LYS A 32 -12.63 -11.19 -11.10
C LYS A 32 -12.96 -12.64 -11.48
N GLN A 33 -13.30 -13.50 -10.50
CA GLN A 33 -13.76 -14.88 -10.75
C GLN A 33 -15.07 -14.92 -11.52
N LYS A 34 -16.01 -14.03 -11.22
CA LYS A 34 -17.31 -13.94 -11.92
C LYS A 34 -17.17 -13.36 -13.32
N ASP A 35 -16.30 -12.36 -13.48
CA ASP A 35 -16.03 -11.70 -14.74
C ASP A 35 -14.55 -11.31 -14.85
N PRO A 36 -13.75 -12.10 -15.58
CA PRO A 36 -12.33 -11.82 -15.78
C PRO A 36 -12.02 -10.46 -16.41
N ASN A 37 -12.98 -9.88 -17.15
CA ASN A 37 -12.83 -8.63 -17.88
C ASN A 37 -13.13 -7.40 -17.00
N LYS A 38 -13.71 -7.57 -15.80
CA LYS A 38 -13.96 -6.46 -14.88
C LYS A 38 -12.65 -5.87 -14.36
N ASN A 39 -12.45 -4.57 -14.52
CA ASN A 39 -11.31 -3.86 -13.97
C ASN A 39 -11.62 -3.41 -12.54
N VAL A 40 -11.22 -4.24 -11.58
CA VAL A 40 -11.25 -3.91 -10.16
C VAL A 40 -9.88 -4.16 -9.55
N TRP A 41 -9.46 -3.26 -8.67
CA TRP A 41 -8.11 -3.21 -8.15
C TRP A 41 -8.08 -2.87 -6.67
N VAL A 42 -7.06 -3.38 -6.00
CA VAL A 42 -6.81 -3.14 -4.58
C VAL A 42 -5.43 -2.53 -4.40
N ILE A 43 -5.34 -1.46 -3.63
CA ILE A 43 -4.07 -0.96 -3.08
C ILE A 43 -3.94 -1.48 -1.65
N GLY A 44 -2.91 -2.29 -1.39
CA GLY A 44 -2.63 -2.87 -0.08
C GLY A 44 -1.90 -1.91 0.88
N VAL A 45 -1.63 -2.37 2.11
CA VAL A 45 -0.88 -1.63 3.14
C VAL A 45 0.10 -2.50 3.90
N ASP A 46 1.04 -1.82 4.56
CA ASP A 46 2.05 -2.33 5.49
C ASP A 46 3.15 -3.16 4.81
N ARG A 47 2.76 -4.18 4.05
CA ARG A 47 3.66 -5.06 3.30
C ARG A 47 3.34 -5.05 1.81
N ASP A 48 4.21 -5.68 1.02
CA ASP A 48 3.85 -6.06 -0.34
C ASP A 48 2.73 -7.09 -0.28
N GLN A 49 1.58 -6.77 -0.87
CA GLN A 49 0.39 -7.62 -0.86
C GLN A 49 0.04 -8.16 -2.25
N VAL A 50 1.03 -8.27 -3.14
CA VAL A 50 0.86 -8.85 -4.47
C VAL A 50 0.31 -10.28 -4.41
N ASP A 51 0.66 -11.05 -3.38
CA ASP A 51 0.23 -12.45 -3.25
C ASP A 51 -1.25 -12.58 -2.87
N GLU A 52 -1.77 -11.64 -2.08
CA GLU A 52 -3.17 -11.62 -1.63
C GLU A 52 -4.15 -11.41 -2.78
N GLY A 53 -3.73 -10.71 -3.83
CA GLY A 53 -4.52 -10.41 -5.02
C GLY A 53 -4.50 -11.48 -6.10
N LYS A 54 -3.69 -12.54 -5.96
CA LYS A 54 -3.64 -13.64 -6.94
C LYS A 54 -4.99 -14.35 -7.07
N VAL A 55 -5.44 -14.54 -8.30
CA VAL A 55 -6.69 -15.25 -8.63
C VAL A 55 -6.56 -15.92 -9.99
N SER A 56 -6.96 -17.19 -10.09
CA SER A 56 -6.96 -17.94 -11.34
C SER A 56 -8.40 -18.13 -11.81
N VAL A 57 -8.66 -17.89 -13.10
CA VAL A 57 -9.97 -18.06 -13.72
C VAL A 57 -9.80 -18.82 -15.03
N ASN A 58 -10.43 -20.00 -15.13
CA ASN A 58 -10.37 -20.88 -16.30
C ASN A 58 -8.91 -21.19 -16.76
N GLY A 59 -8.00 -21.39 -15.81
CA GLY A 59 -6.60 -21.71 -16.08
C GLY A 59 -5.73 -20.52 -16.47
N LYS A 60 -6.26 -19.29 -16.42
CA LYS A 60 -5.49 -18.06 -16.59
C LYS A 60 -5.35 -17.33 -15.26
N ASP A 61 -4.13 -16.95 -14.93
CA ASP A 61 -3.82 -16.21 -13.72
C ASP A 61 -4.01 -14.70 -13.92
N TYR A 62 -4.56 -14.08 -12.89
CA TYR A 62 -4.78 -12.65 -12.76
C TYR A 62 -4.31 -12.21 -11.38
N ASN A 63 -4.11 -10.90 -11.23
CA ASN A 63 -3.83 -10.31 -9.94
C ASN A 63 -4.62 -9.01 -9.80
N VAL A 64 -5.36 -8.87 -8.69
CA VAL A 64 -6.14 -7.67 -8.40
C VAL A 64 -5.35 -6.64 -7.57
N THR A 65 -4.13 -6.93 -7.14
CA THR A 65 -3.28 -5.97 -6.42
C THR A 65 -2.68 -4.97 -7.41
N LEU A 66 -3.04 -3.70 -7.30
CA LEU A 66 -2.42 -2.63 -8.11
C LEU A 66 -1.02 -2.29 -7.60
N THR A 67 -0.91 -2.02 -6.30
CA THR A 67 0.35 -1.82 -5.56
C THR A 67 0.05 -1.92 -4.05
N SER A 68 1.01 -1.65 -3.18
CA SER A 68 0.81 -1.49 -1.75
C SER A 68 1.50 -0.24 -1.22
N MET A 69 0.88 0.43 -0.25
CA MET A 69 1.56 1.42 0.59
C MET A 69 2.36 0.68 1.66
N ILE A 70 3.67 0.52 1.42
CA ILE A 70 4.60 -0.15 2.33
C ILE A 70 4.80 0.71 3.57
N LYS A 71 4.80 0.08 4.73
CA LYS A 71 5.17 0.69 6.01
C LYS A 71 6.09 -0.25 6.79
N ARG A 72 7.36 0.14 6.89
CA ARG A 72 8.44 -0.62 7.51
C ARG A 72 8.44 -0.53 9.03
N VAL A 73 7.36 -0.99 9.65
CA VAL A 73 7.27 -1.14 11.11
C VAL A 73 8.38 -2.07 11.62
N ASP A 74 8.78 -3.06 10.82
CA ASP A 74 9.91 -3.94 11.09
C ASP A 74 11.24 -3.18 11.27
N LEU A 75 11.53 -2.20 10.42
CA LEU A 75 12.72 -1.35 10.56
C LEU A 75 12.67 -0.51 11.84
N ALA A 76 11.51 0.09 12.14
CA ALA A 76 11.35 0.90 13.35
C ALA A 76 11.54 0.05 14.62
N VAL A 77 10.96 -1.16 14.67
CA VAL A 77 11.12 -2.08 15.81
C VAL A 77 12.58 -2.54 15.93
N GLN A 78 13.25 -2.86 14.82
CA GLN A 78 14.65 -3.27 14.83
C GLN A 78 15.57 -2.16 15.35
N ASP A 79 15.41 -0.94 14.85
CA ASP A 79 16.20 0.21 15.26
C ASP A 79 16.03 0.52 16.76
N LEU A 80 14.78 0.63 17.22
CA LEU A 80 14.47 0.92 18.62
C LEU A 80 14.94 -0.19 19.56
N SER A 81 14.80 -1.46 19.17
CA SER A 81 15.29 -2.60 19.95
C SER A 81 16.82 -2.56 20.09
N LYS A 82 17.53 -2.19 19.02
CA LYS A 82 18.98 -2.03 19.03
C LYS A 82 19.41 -0.87 19.94
N LYS A 83 18.76 0.29 19.80
CA LYS A 83 18.99 1.45 20.68
C LYS A 83 18.74 1.11 22.14
N ALA A 84 17.68 0.37 22.45
CA ALA A 84 17.39 -0.09 23.81
C ALA A 84 18.48 -1.03 24.35
N LYS A 85 18.89 -2.03 23.55
CA LYS A 85 19.99 -2.94 23.91
C LYS A 85 21.29 -2.20 24.21
N ASP A 86 21.59 -1.15 23.45
CA ASP A 86 22.80 -0.35 23.60
C ASP A 86 22.70 0.71 24.71
N GLY A 87 21.60 0.74 25.49
CA GLY A 87 21.36 1.72 26.55
C GLY A 87 21.06 3.14 26.06
N LYS A 88 20.72 3.29 24.77
CA LYS A 88 20.45 4.56 24.06
C LYS A 88 18.99 4.70 23.68
N PHE A 89 18.08 4.13 24.47
CA PHE A 89 16.66 4.22 24.16
C PHE A 89 16.20 5.69 24.24
N PRO A 90 15.64 6.27 23.17
CA PRO A 90 15.23 7.67 23.10
C PRO A 90 13.87 7.88 23.80
N GLY A 91 13.82 7.60 25.10
CA GLY A 91 12.61 7.72 25.91
C GLY A 91 12.10 9.16 25.96
N GLY A 92 10.82 9.36 25.64
CA GLY A 92 10.18 10.69 25.64
C GLY A 92 10.36 11.47 24.34
N GLU A 93 11.08 10.94 23.35
CA GLU A 93 11.26 11.56 22.04
C GLU A 93 10.25 11.02 21.02
N GLN A 94 9.82 11.89 20.10
CA GLN A 94 9.11 11.49 18.89
C GLN A 94 10.13 11.21 17.79
N ILE A 95 10.12 9.99 17.27
CA ILE A 95 10.93 9.62 16.11
C ILE A 95 10.00 9.42 14.92
N GLU A 96 10.36 10.05 13.81
CA GLU A 96 9.63 9.95 12.56
C GLU A 96 10.37 9.02 11.60
N TYR A 97 9.61 8.15 10.94
CA TYR A 97 10.08 7.23 9.92
C TYR A 97 9.23 7.45 8.67
N GLY A 98 9.73 8.25 7.75
CA GLY A 98 9.01 8.72 6.57
C GLY A 98 9.61 8.22 5.26
N LEU A 99 9.35 9.01 4.20
CA LEU A 99 9.92 8.76 2.87
C LEU A 99 11.44 8.97 2.83
N ASN A 100 11.98 9.82 3.72
CA ASN A 100 13.42 10.10 3.82
C ASN A 100 14.21 8.87 4.31
N GLU A 101 13.62 8.12 5.24
CA GLU A 101 14.21 6.91 5.83
C GLU A 101 13.86 5.65 5.02
N ASP A 102 13.22 5.80 3.85
CA ASP A 102 12.62 4.69 3.07
C ASP A 102 11.73 3.76 3.92
N ALA A 103 11.14 4.30 4.98
CA ALA A 103 10.31 3.56 5.92
C ALA A 103 8.84 3.50 5.48
N VAL A 104 8.44 4.36 4.55
CA VAL A 104 7.18 4.26 3.80
C VAL A 104 7.43 4.39 2.31
N GLY A 105 6.56 3.84 1.48
CA GLY A 105 6.70 3.92 0.02
C GLY A 105 5.69 3.05 -0.73
N ILE A 106 5.90 2.89 -2.03
CA ILE A 106 5.14 1.92 -2.84
C ILE A 106 5.84 0.55 -2.88
N SER A 107 5.08 -0.51 -3.15
CA SER A 107 5.60 -1.87 -3.24
C SER A 107 6.65 -2.03 -4.37
N PRO A 108 7.62 -2.96 -4.19
CA PRO A 108 8.55 -3.34 -5.26
C PRO A 108 7.89 -4.09 -6.41
N SER A 109 6.77 -4.80 -6.17
CA SER A 109 5.94 -5.41 -7.22
C SER A 109 5.22 -4.32 -8.02
N LYS A 110 5.51 -4.30 -9.33
CA LYS A 110 5.13 -3.21 -10.24
C LYS A 110 4.37 -3.68 -11.49
N ASP A 111 4.12 -4.99 -11.62
CA ASP A 111 3.57 -5.60 -12.84
C ASP A 111 2.23 -4.99 -13.29
N ASN A 112 1.46 -4.43 -12.35
CA ASN A 112 0.15 -3.82 -12.62
C ASN A 112 0.19 -2.29 -12.69
N VAL A 113 1.36 -1.66 -12.61
CA VAL A 113 1.54 -0.20 -12.67
C VAL A 113 2.39 0.15 -13.87
N SER A 114 1.91 1.06 -14.72
CA SER A 114 2.64 1.47 -15.92
C SER A 114 3.86 2.35 -15.59
N ASP A 115 4.85 2.36 -16.49
CA ASP A 115 6.10 3.11 -16.29
C ASP A 115 5.90 4.62 -16.13
N ASP A 116 4.92 5.20 -16.80
CA ASP A 116 4.56 6.62 -16.67
C ASP A 116 4.00 6.93 -15.27
N VAL A 117 3.17 6.03 -14.72
CA VAL A 117 2.66 6.16 -13.34
C VAL A 117 3.80 5.99 -12.34
N LEU A 118 4.70 5.03 -12.55
CA LEU A 118 5.87 4.84 -11.68
C LEU A 118 6.79 6.06 -11.67
N LYS A 119 7.03 6.67 -12.83
CA LYS A 119 7.78 7.93 -12.94
C LYS A 119 7.09 9.06 -12.19
N ALA A 120 5.78 9.23 -12.39
CA ALA A 120 5.02 10.25 -11.67
C ALA A 120 5.09 10.04 -10.15
N VAL A 121 4.95 8.80 -9.66
CA VAL A 121 5.08 8.48 -8.23
C VAL A 121 6.47 8.85 -7.70
N ASP A 122 7.55 8.54 -8.43
CA ASP A 122 8.90 8.91 -8.02
C ASP A 122 9.10 10.44 -8.02
N GLU A 123 8.64 11.14 -9.05
CA GLU A 123 8.68 12.61 -9.10
C GLU A 123 7.99 13.23 -7.88
N TRP A 124 6.80 12.76 -7.52
CA TRP A 124 6.08 13.23 -6.34
C TRP A 124 6.77 12.84 -5.03
N LYS A 125 7.34 11.62 -4.93
CA LYS A 125 8.17 11.21 -3.79
C LYS A 125 9.33 12.21 -3.60
N GLN A 126 10.04 12.56 -4.66
CA GLN A 126 11.16 13.51 -4.60
C GLN A 126 10.71 14.92 -4.16
N LYS A 127 9.58 15.42 -4.68
CA LYS A 127 9.04 16.71 -4.25
C LYS A 127 8.68 16.74 -2.77
N ILE A 128 8.14 15.65 -2.23
CA ILE A 128 7.83 15.54 -0.79
C ILE A 128 9.11 15.49 0.04
N ILE A 129 10.09 14.66 -0.35
CA ILE A 129 11.39 14.55 0.31
C ILE A 129 12.13 15.89 0.36
N LYS A 130 12.10 16.65 -0.74
CA LYS A 130 12.71 18.00 -0.83
C LYS A 130 11.93 19.08 -0.06
N GLY A 131 10.74 18.76 0.46
CA GLY A 131 9.87 19.72 1.14
C GLY A 131 9.17 20.72 0.22
N GLU A 132 9.26 20.54 -1.10
CA GLU A 132 8.54 21.35 -2.11
C GLU A 132 7.02 21.13 -1.99
N VAL A 133 6.63 19.92 -1.59
CA VAL A 133 5.23 19.54 -1.33
C VAL A 133 5.11 19.07 0.11
N LYS A 134 4.21 19.70 0.87
CA LYS A 134 3.85 19.24 2.22
C LYS A 134 2.54 18.48 2.17
N VAL A 135 2.58 17.19 2.50
CA VAL A 135 1.37 16.37 2.60
C VAL A 135 0.57 16.81 3.83
N PRO A 136 -0.73 17.14 3.69
CA PRO A 136 -1.54 17.56 4.83
C PRO A 136 -1.77 16.39 5.80
N LEU A 137 -1.72 16.67 7.10
CA LEU A 137 -1.94 15.66 8.15
C LEU A 137 -3.42 15.30 8.35
N LYS A 138 -4.32 16.12 7.81
CA LYS A 138 -5.77 15.96 7.93
C LYS A 138 -6.40 16.18 6.57
N PRO A 139 -7.47 15.44 6.23
CA PRO A 139 -8.26 15.73 5.05
C PRO A 139 -8.77 17.18 5.12
N THR A 140 -8.61 17.94 4.05
CA THR A 140 -9.35 19.18 3.86
C THR A 140 -10.80 18.84 3.50
N LYS A 141 -11.76 19.50 4.15
CA LYS A 141 -13.19 19.39 3.82
C LYS A 141 -13.49 20.00 2.45
#